data_AF-A0AA43EIG2-F1
#
_entry.id   AF-A0AA43EIG2-F1
#
_cell.length_a   1.000
_cell.length_b   1.000
_cell.length_c   1.000
_cell.angle_alpha   90.00
_cell.angle_beta   90.00
_cell.angle_gamma   90.00
#
_symmetry.space_group_name_H-M   'P 1'
#
loop_
_entity.id
_entity.type
_entity.pdbx_description
1 polymer ?
#
loop_
_entity_poly.entity_id
_entity_poly.type
_entity_poly.pdbx_seq_one_letter_code
_entity_poly.pdbx_strand_id
1 'polypeptide(L)'
;MNDPNGSLQNRQSFTTEKYSPDKIMKALRASRGMIATAARLLGCTRQTIYNAIDRHPEIENVVAGERELMLDVAELKLQEAIDAGESWAVKFYLVTQGHCRGYIERQRVDLKDEKVTVIIDRTCGGTV
;
A
#
# COMPACT_ATOMS: atom_id res chain seq x y z
N MET A 1 -24.25 59.41 12.41
CA MET A 1 -23.17 58.43 12.62
C MET A 1 -23.71 57.04 12.34
N ASN A 2 -23.56 56.57 11.10
CA ASN A 2 -23.72 55.16 10.76
C ASN A 2 -22.31 54.58 10.79
N ASP A 3 -22.09 53.54 11.57
CA ASP A 3 -21.09 52.54 11.20
C ASP A 3 -21.73 51.15 11.22
N PRO A 4 -21.44 50.34 10.18
CA PRO A 4 -22.31 49.27 9.72
C PRO A 4 -21.87 47.96 10.34
N ASN A 5 -22.81 47.20 10.88
CA ASN A 5 -22.53 45.84 11.33
C ASN A 5 -22.35 44.93 10.10
N GLY A 6 -21.17 44.99 9.50
CA GLY A 6 -20.70 44.11 8.43
C GLY A 6 -20.31 42.75 9.00
N SER A 7 -21.29 41.99 9.46
CA SER A 7 -21.11 40.59 9.81
C SER A 7 -20.85 39.80 8.51
N LEU A 8 -19.58 39.59 8.16
CA LEU A 8 -19.19 38.66 7.10
C LEU A 8 -19.53 37.25 7.55
N GLN A 9 -20.75 36.79 7.23
CA GLN A 9 -21.15 35.42 7.45
C GLN A 9 -20.26 34.52 6.60
N ASN A 10 -19.43 33.75 7.31
CA ASN A 10 -18.51 32.75 6.82
C ASN A 10 -19.21 31.84 5.80
N ARG A 11 -18.91 32.03 4.51
CA ARG A 11 -19.40 31.20 3.41
C ARG A 11 -18.57 29.92 3.38
N GLN A 12 -18.76 29.04 4.36
CA GLN A 12 -18.27 27.67 4.22
C GLN A 12 -19.04 27.02 3.06
N SER A 13 -18.36 26.88 1.92
CA SER A 13 -18.89 26.11 0.80
C SER A 13 -18.86 24.64 1.19
N PHE A 14 -19.96 24.14 1.75
CA PHE A 14 -20.17 22.71 1.94
C PHE A 14 -20.37 22.09 0.57
N THR A 15 -19.28 21.66 -0.07
CA THR A 15 -19.40 20.78 -1.24
C THR A 15 -19.96 19.45 -0.73
N THR A 16 -21.18 19.12 -1.14
CA THR A 16 -21.79 17.83 -0.79
C THR A 16 -20.96 16.73 -1.44
N GLU A 17 -20.02 16.15 -0.69
CA GLU A 17 -19.24 15.02 -1.17
C GLU A 17 -20.19 13.85 -1.44
N LYS A 18 -20.18 13.35 -2.68
CA LYS A 18 -21.02 12.23 -3.11
C LYS A 18 -20.78 10.95 -2.30
N TYR A 19 -19.62 10.83 -1.68
CA TYR A 19 -19.23 9.69 -0.83
C TYR A 19 -18.63 10.22 0.47
N SER A 20 -19.23 9.87 1.60
CA SER A 20 -18.65 10.14 2.92
C SER A 20 -17.31 9.40 3.08
N PRO A 21 -16.28 10.03 3.68
CA PRO A 21 -15.01 9.39 4.00
C PRO A 21 -15.17 8.06 4.74
N ASP A 22 -16.11 7.96 5.68
CA ASP A 22 -16.38 6.74 6.45
C ASP A 22 -16.81 5.58 5.56
N LYS A 23 -17.64 5.86 4.56
CA LYS A 23 -18.11 4.85 3.61
C LYS A 23 -16.95 4.33 2.76
N ILE A 24 -16.04 5.21 2.36
CA ILE A 24 -14.83 4.86 1.60
C ILE A 24 -13.91 4.00 2.47
N MET A 25 -13.62 4.43 3.70
CA MET A 25 -12.78 3.66 4.62
C MET A 25 -13.36 2.27 4.91
N LYS A 26 -14.68 2.15 5.12
CA LYS A 26 -15.33 0.84 5.31
C LYS A 26 -15.17 -0.08 4.10
N ALA A 27 -15.33 0.45 2.89
CA ALA A 27 -15.12 -0.32 1.67
C ALA A 27 -13.65 -0.74 1.50
N LEU A 28 -12.70 0.13 1.87
CA LEU A 28 -11.27 -0.16 1.81
C LEU A 28 -10.88 -1.29 2.77
N ARG A 29 -11.38 -1.27 4.01
CA ARG A 29 -11.18 -2.36 4.98
C ARG A 29 -11.76 -3.68 4.47
N ALA A 30 -12.99 -3.65 3.96
CA ALA A 30 -13.60 -4.83 3.34
C ALA A 30 -12.82 -5.37 2.13
N SER A 31 -12.08 -4.49 1.45
CA SER A 31 -11.25 -4.84 0.29
C SER A 31 -9.78 -5.11 0.61
N ARG A 32 -9.36 -5.08 1.89
CA ARG A 32 -7.95 -5.22 2.30
C ARG A 32 -7.02 -4.22 1.59
N GLY A 33 -7.43 -2.96 1.54
CA GLY A 33 -6.67 -1.87 0.90
C GLY A 33 -6.63 -1.91 -0.64
N MET A 34 -7.35 -2.82 -1.29
CA MET A 34 -7.44 -2.90 -2.74
C MET A 34 -8.40 -1.84 -3.32
N ILE A 35 -7.85 -0.71 -3.76
CA ILE A 35 -8.60 0.42 -4.33
C ILE A 35 -9.55 0.01 -5.46
N ALA A 36 -9.11 -0.88 -6.36
CA ALA A 36 -9.94 -1.39 -7.45
C ALA A 36 -11.18 -2.14 -6.96
N THR A 37 -11.05 -2.91 -5.89
CA THR A 37 -12.14 -3.69 -5.32
C THR A 37 -13.07 -2.80 -4.49
N ALA A 38 -12.53 -1.88 -3.68
CA ALA A 38 -13.32 -0.87 -2.99
C ALA A 38 -14.15 -0.01 -3.95
N ALA A 39 -13.56 0.41 -5.08
CA ALA A 39 -14.27 1.19 -6.10
C ALA A 39 -15.46 0.42 -6.69
N ARG A 40 -15.28 -0.87 -6.98
CA ARG A 40 -16.37 -1.76 -7.44
C ARG A 40 -17.46 -1.94 -6.38
N LEU A 41 -17.09 -2.12 -5.11
CA LEU A 41 -18.04 -2.26 -4.00
C LEU A 41 -18.88 -0.99 -3.80
N LEU A 42 -18.30 0.18 -4.04
CA LEU A 42 -18.99 1.47 -3.91
C LEU A 42 -19.74 1.91 -5.17
N GLY A 43 -19.50 1.24 -6.30
CA GLY A 43 -20.03 1.67 -7.60
C GLY A 43 -19.40 2.97 -8.12
N CYS A 44 -18.14 3.24 -7.76
CA CYS A 44 -17.41 4.43 -8.17
C CYS A 44 -16.15 4.10 -8.99
N THR A 45 -15.51 5.12 -9.56
CA THR A 45 -14.23 4.95 -10.24
C THR A 45 -13.09 4.96 -9.24
N ARG A 46 -11.96 4.29 -9.56
CA ARG A 46 -10.75 4.33 -8.71
C ARG A 46 -10.28 5.75 -8.44
N GLN A 47 -10.38 6.63 -9.44
CA GLN A 47 -10.05 8.04 -9.33
C GLN A 47 -10.83 8.75 -8.22
N THR A 48 -12.08 8.35 -8.00
CA THR A 48 -12.90 8.93 -6.91
C THR A 48 -12.27 8.64 -5.54
N ILE A 49 -11.70 7.45 -5.36
CA ILE A 49 -11.03 7.06 -4.12
C ILE A 49 -9.68 7.76 -4.00
N TYR A 50 -8.88 7.85 -5.07
CA TYR A 50 -7.64 8.63 -5.06
C TYR A 50 -7.88 10.09 -4.68
N ASN A 51 -8.87 10.74 -5.30
CA ASN A 51 -9.26 12.11 -4.95
C ASN A 51 -9.76 12.23 -3.50
N ALA A 52 -10.30 11.16 -2.91
CA ALA A 52 -10.69 11.16 -1.50
C ALA A 52 -9.47 11.02 -0.59
N ILE A 53 -8.49 10.18 -0.96
CA ILE A 53 -7.21 10.03 -0.26
C ILE A 53 -6.46 11.37 -0.22
N ASP A 54 -6.37 12.08 -1.35
CA ASP A 54 -5.67 13.37 -1.42
C ASP A 54 -6.30 14.44 -0.52
N ARG A 55 -7.62 14.35 -0.26
CA ARG A 55 -8.35 15.30 0.58
C ARG A 55 -8.37 14.91 2.05
N HIS A 56 -8.29 13.61 2.34
CA HIS A 56 -8.51 13.02 3.65
C HIS A 56 -7.37 12.01 3.95
N PRO A 57 -6.25 12.48 4.52
CA PRO A 57 -5.06 11.64 4.81
C PRO A 57 -5.36 10.43 5.70
N GLU A 58 -6.41 10.46 6.51
CA GLU A 58 -6.86 9.31 7.30
C GLU A 58 -7.25 8.10 6.44
N ILE A 59 -7.71 8.33 5.21
CA ILE A 59 -8.02 7.26 4.26
C ILE A 59 -6.73 6.58 3.81
N GLU A 60 -5.65 7.35 3.60
CA GLU A 60 -4.33 6.82 3.25
C GLU A 60 -3.81 5.88 4.34
N ASN A 61 -3.92 6.29 5.60
CA ASN A 61 -3.51 5.46 6.75
C ASN A 61 -4.28 4.13 6.79
N VAL A 62 -5.57 4.14 6.48
CA VAL A 62 -6.37 2.91 6.37
C VAL A 62 -5.88 2.04 5.22
N VAL A 63 -5.57 2.61 4.05
CA VAL A 63 -5.01 1.84 2.93
C VAL A 63 -3.68 1.20 3.30
N ALA A 64 -2.78 1.94 3.94
CA ALA A 64 -1.48 1.44 4.37
C ALA A 64 -1.63 0.30 5.38
N GLY A 65 -2.40 0.51 6.47
CA GLY A 65 -2.60 -0.51 7.50
C GLY A 65 -3.25 -1.80 6.97
N GLU A 66 -4.22 -1.69 6.06
CA GLU A 66 -4.84 -2.87 5.44
C GLU A 66 -3.90 -3.62 4.48
N ARG A 67 -2.93 -2.91 3.88
CA ARG A 67 -1.90 -3.54 3.04
C ARG A 67 -0.86 -4.27 3.87
N GLU A 68 -0.43 -3.71 5.00
CA GLU A 68 0.45 -4.39 5.95
C GLU A 68 -0.22 -5.69 6.45
N LEU A 69 -1.50 -5.62 6.85
CA LEU A 69 -2.24 -6.81 7.24
C LEU A 69 -2.33 -7.86 6.11
N MET A 70 -2.40 -7.42 4.86
CA MET A 70 -2.40 -8.35 3.72
C MET A 70 -1.03 -8.99 3.49
N LEU A 71 0.05 -8.28 3.80
CA LEU A 71 1.40 -8.85 3.81
C LEU A 71 1.53 -9.92 4.90
N ASP A 72 1.07 -9.66 6.12
CA ASP A 72 1.06 -10.65 7.22
C ASP A 72 0.32 -11.94 6.79
N VAL A 73 -0.80 -11.80 6.10
CA VAL A 73 -1.56 -12.94 5.57
C VAL A 73 -0.78 -13.70 4.50
N ALA A 74 -0.05 -13.00 3.64
CA ALA A 74 0.80 -13.63 2.64
C ALA A 74 1.99 -14.36 3.29
N GLU A 75 2.59 -13.80 4.33
CA GLU A 75 3.64 -14.45 5.12
C GLU A 75 3.13 -15.72 5.81
N LEU A 76 1.94 -15.67 6.41
CA LEU A 76 1.32 -16.86 6.99
C LEU A 76 1.08 -17.94 5.93
N LYS A 77 0.60 -17.57 4.74
CA LYS A 77 0.39 -18.51 3.63
C LYS A 77 1.70 -19.09 3.11
N LEU A 78 2.77 -18.30 3.10
CA LEU A 78 4.10 -18.79 2.76
C LEU A 78 4.59 -19.80 3.80
N GLN A 79 4.40 -19.52 5.09
CA GLN A 79 4.76 -20.45 6.17
C GLN A 79 4.00 -21.77 6.06
N GLU A 80 2.69 -21.73 5.83
CA GLU A 80 1.88 -22.94 5.62
C GLU A 80 2.42 -23.79 4.45
N ALA A 81 2.84 -23.15 3.35
CA ALA A 81 3.43 -23.85 2.20
C ALA A 81 4.82 -24.45 2.52
N ILE A 82 5.62 -23.76 3.33
CA ILE A 82 6.91 -24.29 3.84
C ILE A 82 6.67 -25.52 4.70
N ASP A 83 5.70 -25.47 5.63
CA ASP A 83 5.36 -26.58 6.51
C ASP A 83 4.82 -27.79 5.72
N ALA A 84 4.10 -27.53 4.63
CA ALA A 84 3.66 -28.55 3.68
C ALA A 84 4.80 -29.15 2.84
N GLY A 85 6.02 -28.60 2.91
CA GLY A 85 7.19 -29.09 2.17
C GLY A 85 7.22 -28.67 0.70
N GLU A 86 6.47 -27.63 0.33
CA GLU A 86 6.43 -27.13 -1.03
C GLU A 86 7.79 -26.55 -1.44
N SER A 87 8.48 -27.21 -2.37
CA SER A 87 9.87 -26.88 -2.73
C SER A 87 10.04 -25.45 -3.23
N TRP A 88 9.03 -24.90 -3.90
CA TRP A 88 9.04 -23.51 -4.37
C TRP A 88 9.04 -22.51 -3.20
N ALA A 89 8.28 -22.79 -2.13
CA ALA A 89 8.15 -21.93 -0.97
C ALA A 89 9.42 -21.93 -0.13
N VAL A 90 9.99 -23.13 0.10
CA VAL A 90 11.28 -23.29 0.79
C VAL A 90 12.40 -22.55 0.04
N LYS A 91 12.49 -22.73 -1.29
CA LYS A 91 13.48 -22.01 -2.11
C LYS A 91 13.27 -20.50 -2.00
N PHE A 92 12.02 -20.03 -2.17
CA PHE A 92 11.69 -18.61 -2.14
C PHE A 92 12.10 -17.97 -0.80
N TYR A 93 11.77 -18.61 0.32
CA TYR A 93 12.14 -18.11 1.65
C TYR A 93 13.66 -18.06 1.85
N LEU A 94 14.39 -19.11 1.44
CA LEU A 94 15.85 -19.13 1.59
C LEU A 94 16.54 -18.07 0.72
N VAL A 95 16.10 -17.87 -0.52
CA VAL A 95 16.69 -16.86 -1.40
C VAL A 95 16.40 -15.43 -0.91
N THR A 96 15.25 -15.20 -0.27
CA THR A 96 14.85 -13.86 0.19
C THR A 96 15.39 -13.53 1.59
N GLN A 97 15.20 -14.43 2.56
CA GLN A 97 15.57 -14.21 3.98
C GLN A 97 16.89 -14.89 4.37
N GLY A 98 17.31 -15.92 3.63
CA GLY A 98 18.55 -16.66 3.89
C GLY A 98 19.81 -16.05 3.26
N HIS A 99 19.75 -14.83 2.72
CA HIS A 99 20.89 -14.17 2.08
C HIS A 99 22.13 -14.11 3.00
N CYS A 100 21.94 -13.82 4.29
CA CYS A 100 23.02 -13.81 5.28
C CYS A 100 23.68 -15.19 5.49
N ARG A 101 22.98 -16.28 5.15
CA ARG A 101 23.48 -17.66 5.20
C ARG A 101 24.06 -18.13 3.86
N GLY A 102 24.15 -17.25 2.86
CA GLY A 102 24.74 -17.54 1.55
C GLY A 102 23.75 -18.01 0.49
N TYR A 103 22.44 -18.02 0.77
CA TYR A 103 21.42 -18.30 -0.23
C TYR A 103 21.18 -17.05 -1.10
N ILE A 104 21.92 -16.95 -2.19
CA ILE A 104 21.86 -15.82 -3.12
C ILE A 104 21.56 -16.35 -4.52
N GLU A 105 20.49 -15.87 -5.14
CA GLU A 105 20.24 -16.12 -6.56
C GLU A 105 21.12 -15.21 -7.39
N ARG A 106 22.12 -15.79 -8.06
CA ARG A 106 23.02 -15.05 -8.95
C ARG A 106 22.45 -15.04 -10.35
N GLN A 107 22.18 -13.84 -10.87
CA GLN A 107 21.90 -13.65 -12.28
C GLN A 107 23.22 -13.46 -13.03
N ARG A 108 23.43 -14.26 -14.09
CA ARG A 108 24.52 -14.05 -15.03
C ARG A 108 24.01 -13.10 -16.11
N VAL A 109 24.61 -11.92 -16.21
CA VAL A 109 24.28 -10.93 -17.24
C VAL A 109 25.47 -10.85 -18.19
N ASP A 110 25.28 -11.29 -19.42
CA ASP A 110 26.29 -11.15 -20.47
C ASP A 110 26.19 -9.74 -21.07
N LEU A 111 27.07 -8.86 -20.64
CA LEU A 111 27.12 -7.47 -21.10
C LEU A 111 27.92 -7.37 -22.39
N LYS A 112 27.29 -6.91 -23.47
CA LYS A 112 27.99 -6.46 -24.69
C LYS A 112 28.15 -4.94 -24.62
N ASP A 113 29.38 -4.49 -24.40
CA ASP A 113 29.91 -3.12 -24.53
C ASP A 113 28.99 -1.93 -24.23
N GLU A 114 28.42 -1.88 -23.02
CA GLU A 114 27.91 -0.63 -22.45
C GLU A 114 28.13 -0.55 -20.94
N LYS A 115 28.42 0.64 -20.43
CA LYS A 115 28.72 0.87 -19.00
C LYS A 115 27.47 0.62 -18.16
N VAL A 116 27.48 -0.43 -17.35
CA VAL A 116 26.44 -0.71 -16.36
C VAL A 116 26.88 -0.27 -14.97
N THR A 117 26.10 0.63 -14.37
CA THR A 117 26.23 0.98 -12.95
C THR A 117 25.33 0.03 -12.15
N VAL A 118 25.93 -0.96 -11.48
CA VAL A 118 25.19 -1.84 -10.56
C VAL A 118 25.21 -1.19 -9.17
N ILE A 119 24.05 -0.69 -8.72
CA ILE A 119 23.86 -0.24 -7.34
C ILE A 119 23.40 -1.46 -6.55
N ILE A 120 24.29 -2.03 -5.74
CA ILE A 120 23.95 -3.11 -4.81
C ILE A 120 23.58 -2.44 -3.49
N ASP A 121 22.29 -2.25 -3.24
CA ASP A 121 21.82 -1.83 -1.92
C ASP A 121 21.86 -3.04 -0.98
N ARG A 122 22.74 -3.00 0.03
CA ARG A 122 22.88 -4.06 1.03
C ARG A 122 22.32 -3.55 2.35
N THR A 123 21.01 -3.64 2.53
CA THR A 123 20.40 -3.44 3.84
C THR A 123 20.32 -4.78 4.57
N CYS A 124 21.37 -5.09 5.34
CA CYS A 124 21.25 -6.05 6.44
C CYS A 124 20.59 -5.31 7.62
N GLY A 125 19.29 -5.01 7.52
CA GLY A 125 18.54 -4.32 8.56
C GLY A 125 17.67 -5.31 9.33
N GLY A 126 18.08 -5.66 10.55
CA GLY A 126 17.32 -6.53 11.44
C GLY A 126 17.85 -6.44 12.86
N THR A 127 17.83 -5.22 13.42
CA THR A 127 17.82 -5.04 14.88
C THR A 127 16.40 -5.33 15.34
N VAL A 128 16.24 -6.37 16.16
CA VAL A 128 15.12 -6.47 17.12
C VAL A 128 15.68 -6.12 18.49
#